data_AF-A0A2E4B930-F1
#
_entry.id   AF-A0A2E4B930-F1
#
_cell.length_a   1.000
_cell.length_b   1.000
_cell.length_c   1.000
_cell.angle_alpha   90.00
_cell.angle_beta   90.00
_cell.angle_gamma   90.00
#
_symmetry.space_group_name_H-M   'P 1'
#
loop_
_entity.id
_entity.type
_entity.pdbx_description
1 polymer ?
#
loop_
_entity_poly.entity_id
_entity_poly.type
_entity_poly.pdbx_seq_one_letter_code
_entity_poly.pdbx_strand_id
1 'polypeptide(L)'
;MLCALDRFLRGCLGNRFPAPPNRVALLIEGFPRPHHPIVEFAQLLYLLRVRGAKATFVVDWHEIRERGLTSRVAEMMKLLKHNEHEVAIKFKSAPCGAPQLRQSAAEALHFLQRVYGITVVSAKVGCRCVSLDAQKALKALGVALIEAVPNQIVVHDTERVIADVDAALRRCVDKECVCVSVLL
;
A
#
# COMPACT_ATOMS: atom_id res chain seq x y z
N MET A 1 -24.85 28.73 -34.56
CA MET A 1 -25.78 28.21 -33.52
C MET A 1 -25.35 26.79 -33.13
N LEU A 2 -24.40 26.63 -32.21
CA LEU A 2 -23.94 25.32 -31.70
C LEU A 2 -24.03 25.18 -30.17
N CYS A 3 -24.25 26.26 -29.42
CA CYS A 3 -24.32 26.24 -27.95
C CYS A 3 -25.51 25.45 -27.37
N ALA A 4 -26.56 25.19 -28.16
CA ALA A 4 -27.73 24.46 -27.69
C ALA A 4 -27.49 22.94 -27.66
N LEU A 5 -26.64 22.41 -28.55
CA LEU A 5 -26.35 20.98 -28.64
C LEU A 5 -25.44 20.52 -27.48
N ASP A 6 -24.41 21.31 -27.15
CA ASP A 6 -23.51 21.02 -26.02
C ASP A 6 -24.21 21.05 -24.66
N ARG A 7 -25.20 21.94 -24.47
CA ARG A 7 -26.04 21.95 -23.27
C ARG A 7 -26.96 20.73 -23.20
N PHE A 8 -27.51 20.30 -24.33
CA PHE A 8 -28.38 19.13 -24.39
C PHE A 8 -27.59 17.84 -24.14
N LEU A 9 -26.39 17.72 -24.70
CA LEU A 9 -25.50 16.58 -24.47
C LEU A 9 -25.01 16.51 -23.02
N ARG A 10 -24.70 17.64 -22.37
CA ARG A 10 -24.40 17.65 -20.93
C ARG A 10 -25.59 17.24 -20.05
N GLY A 11 -26.81 17.60 -20.43
CA GLY A 11 -28.03 17.20 -19.70
C GLY A 11 -28.38 15.72 -19.82
N CYS A 12 -28.12 15.10 -20.98
CA CYS A 12 -28.47 13.69 -21.23
C CYS A 12 -27.33 12.69 -20.98
N LEU A 13 -26.07 13.12 -21.04
CA LEU A 13 -24.88 12.27 -20.82
C LEU A 13 -24.18 12.50 -19.49
N GLY A 14 -24.47 13.62 -18.79
CA GLY A 14 -23.82 13.98 -17.53
C GLY A 14 -24.06 13.01 -16.36
N ASN A 15 -25.09 12.17 -16.44
CA ASN A 15 -25.45 11.20 -15.40
C ASN A 15 -25.17 9.72 -15.77
N ARG A 16 -24.47 9.44 -16.88
CA ARG A 16 -24.26 8.04 -17.34
C ARG A 16 -23.00 7.38 -16.82
N PHE A 17 -22.14 8.10 -16.13
CA PHE A 17 -21.05 7.49 -15.38
C PHE A 17 -21.42 7.54 -13.91
N PRO A 18 -21.57 6.39 -13.22
CA PRO A 18 -21.66 6.42 -11.77
C PRO A 18 -20.43 7.19 -11.27
N ALA A 19 -20.64 8.12 -10.33
CA ALA A 19 -19.53 8.78 -9.66
C ALA A 19 -18.54 7.69 -9.23
N PRO A 20 -17.23 7.87 -9.47
CA PRO A 20 -16.26 6.84 -9.14
C PRO A 20 -16.46 6.42 -7.68
N PRO A 21 -16.48 5.11 -7.39
CA PRO A 21 -16.78 4.62 -6.05
C PRO A 21 -15.87 5.31 -5.05
N ASN A 22 -16.41 5.61 -3.87
CA ASN A 22 -15.65 6.24 -2.81
C ASN A 22 -14.56 5.25 -2.35
N ARG A 23 -13.31 5.49 -2.74
CA ARG A 23 -12.20 4.56 -2.49
C ARG A 23 -11.40 4.97 -1.27
N VAL A 24 -10.88 3.98 -0.56
CA VAL A 24 -10.02 4.17 0.61
C VAL A 24 -8.84 3.20 0.55
N ALA A 25 -7.64 3.67 0.85
CA ALA A 25 -6.47 2.81 0.98
C ALA A 25 -6.49 2.10 2.34
N LEU A 26 -6.47 0.77 2.35
CA LEU A 26 -6.24 0.00 3.57
C LEU A 26 -4.75 -0.32 3.69
N LEU A 27 -4.11 0.20 4.73
CA LEU A 27 -2.70 0.01 5.05
C LEU A 27 -2.56 -0.95 6.23
N ILE A 28 -1.72 -1.97 6.08
CA ILE A 28 -1.36 -2.90 7.17
C ILE A 28 0.12 -2.69 7.48
N GLU A 29 0.42 -2.02 8.60
CA GLU A 29 1.77 -1.59 8.97
C GLU A 29 2.47 -2.51 9.96
N GLY A 30 3.79 -2.67 9.81
CA GLY A 30 4.59 -3.55 10.68
C GLY A 30 4.55 -5.01 10.25
N PHE A 31 4.16 -5.25 8.99
CA PHE A 31 4.09 -6.58 8.42
C PHE A 31 5.42 -6.97 7.77
N PRO A 32 5.80 -8.27 7.76
CA PRO A 32 5.32 -9.29 8.69
C PRO A 32 5.99 -9.09 10.05
N ARG A 33 5.23 -9.24 11.14
CA ARG A 33 5.83 -9.25 12.48
C ARG A 33 6.78 -10.45 12.68
N PRO A 34 7.73 -10.38 13.65
CA PRO A 34 8.57 -11.51 14.01
C PRO A 34 7.73 -12.76 14.35
N HIS A 35 8.08 -13.90 13.76
CA HIS A 35 7.35 -15.17 13.93
C HIS A 35 5.86 -15.16 13.53
N HIS A 36 5.43 -14.25 12.64
CA HIS A 36 4.04 -14.17 12.16
C HIS A 36 3.51 -15.58 11.79
N PRO A 37 2.36 -16.03 12.34
CA PRO A 37 1.82 -17.35 12.03
C PRO A 37 1.25 -17.41 10.60
N ILE A 38 1.71 -18.36 9.77
CA ILE A 38 1.24 -18.46 8.37
C ILE A 38 -0.27 -18.73 8.27
N VAL A 39 -0.85 -19.44 9.24
CA VAL A 39 -2.29 -19.72 9.30
C VAL A 39 -3.08 -18.43 9.56
N GLU A 40 -2.62 -17.58 10.48
CA GLU A 40 -3.24 -16.29 10.76
C GLU A 40 -3.16 -15.39 9.52
N PHE A 41 -2.01 -15.38 8.84
CA PHE A 41 -1.83 -14.63 7.61
C PHE A 41 -2.79 -15.11 6.49
N ALA A 42 -2.94 -16.43 6.32
CA ALA A 42 -3.89 -16.99 5.36
C ALA A 42 -5.35 -16.61 5.69
N GLN A 43 -5.71 -16.58 6.97
CA GLN A 43 -7.03 -16.11 7.43
C GLN A 43 -7.24 -14.62 7.12
N LEU A 44 -6.23 -13.79 7.31
CA LEU A 44 -6.27 -12.36 6.95
C LEU A 44 -6.51 -12.17 5.44
N LEU A 45 -5.78 -12.90 4.59
CA LEU A 45 -5.99 -12.84 3.14
C LEU A 45 -7.38 -13.33 2.73
N TYR A 46 -7.85 -14.40 3.37
CA TYR A 46 -9.21 -14.90 3.15
C TYR A 46 -10.27 -13.85 3.51
N LEU A 47 -10.12 -13.17 4.64
CA LEU A 47 -11.01 -12.09 5.06
C LEU A 47 -11.05 -10.96 4.02
N LEU A 48 -9.89 -10.47 3.58
CA LEU A 48 -9.80 -9.43 2.54
C LEU A 48 -10.50 -9.87 1.26
N ARG A 49 -10.25 -11.10 0.80
CA ARG A 49 -10.89 -11.67 -0.40
C ARG A 49 -12.41 -11.78 -0.26
N VAL A 50 -12.93 -12.30 0.85
CA VAL A 50 -14.38 -12.43 1.09
C VAL A 50 -15.07 -11.07 1.10
N ARG A 51 -14.37 -10.04 1.59
CA ARG A 51 -14.87 -8.66 1.60
C ARG A 51 -14.61 -7.90 0.30
N GLY A 52 -14.02 -8.53 -0.72
CA GLY A 52 -13.66 -7.88 -1.99
C GLY A 52 -12.66 -6.74 -1.82
N ALA A 53 -11.87 -6.74 -0.75
CA ALA A 53 -10.97 -5.67 -0.39
C ALA A 53 -9.53 -5.95 -0.85
N LYS A 54 -8.81 -4.91 -1.25
CA LYS A 54 -7.37 -4.92 -1.44
C LYS A 54 -6.71 -4.05 -0.37
N ALA A 55 -5.47 -4.39 -0.04
CA ALA A 55 -4.69 -3.74 1.01
C ALA A 55 -3.24 -3.58 0.55
N THR A 56 -2.58 -2.57 1.11
CA THR A 56 -1.15 -2.35 0.96
C THR A 56 -0.45 -2.76 2.25
N PHE A 57 0.41 -3.76 2.17
CA PHE A 57 1.20 -4.27 3.29
C PHE A 57 2.49 -3.46 3.37
N VAL A 58 2.66 -2.72 4.45
CA VAL A 58 3.80 -1.82 4.67
C VAL A 58 4.86 -2.56 5.48
N VAL A 59 5.98 -2.86 4.82
CA VAL A 59 7.08 -3.67 5.36
C VAL A 59 8.26 -2.80 5.77
N ASP A 60 8.82 -3.00 6.96
CA ASP A 60 10.00 -2.24 7.40
C ASP A 60 11.25 -2.77 6.68
N TRP A 61 11.92 -1.88 5.92
CA TRP A 61 13.12 -2.26 5.17
C TRP A 61 14.22 -2.82 6.07
N HIS A 62 14.40 -2.24 7.25
CA HIS A 62 15.45 -2.66 8.16
C HIS A 62 15.17 -4.06 8.70
N GLU A 63 13.92 -4.38 9.02
CA GLU A 63 13.52 -5.72 9.45
C GLU A 63 13.66 -6.75 8.33
N ILE A 64 13.25 -6.40 7.11
CA ILE A 64 13.41 -7.28 5.94
C ILE A 64 14.90 -7.53 5.64
N ARG A 65 15.74 -6.51 5.74
CA ARG A 65 17.18 -6.62 5.48
C ARG A 65 17.86 -7.52 6.51
N GLU A 66 17.52 -7.39 7.79
CA GLU A 66 18.18 -8.15 8.85
C GLU A 66 17.62 -9.57 9.03
N ARG A 67 16.30 -9.74 8.85
CA ARG A 67 15.58 -10.95 9.25
C ARG A 67 14.63 -11.51 8.18
N GLY A 68 14.52 -10.84 7.03
CA GLY A 68 13.52 -11.17 6.02
C GLY A 68 13.79 -12.47 5.25
N LEU A 69 15.03 -12.98 5.21
CA LEU A 69 15.44 -14.14 4.39
C LEU A 69 14.93 -15.51 4.89
N THR A 70 13.78 -15.55 5.54
CA THR A 70 13.17 -16.80 5.99
C THR A 70 12.23 -17.36 4.93
N SER A 71 12.11 -18.69 4.86
CA SER A 71 11.17 -19.37 3.96
C SER A 71 9.73 -18.89 4.17
N ARG A 72 9.36 -18.61 5.42
CA ARG A 72 8.02 -18.14 5.80
C ARG A 72 7.72 -16.75 5.23
N VAL A 73 8.64 -15.80 5.35
CA VAL A 73 8.47 -14.46 4.77
C VAL A 73 8.39 -14.54 3.24
N ALA A 74 9.21 -15.38 2.61
CA ALA A 74 9.14 -15.60 1.17
C ALA A 74 7.77 -16.16 0.73
N GLU A 75 7.20 -17.09 1.50
CA GLU A 75 5.86 -17.63 1.25
C GLU A 75 4.76 -16.56 1.41
N MET A 76 4.83 -15.75 2.47
CA MET A 76 3.90 -14.64 2.67
C MET A 76 3.96 -13.62 1.53
N MET A 77 5.15 -13.24 1.10
CA MET A 77 5.37 -12.33 -0.03
C MET A 77 4.79 -12.90 -1.34
N LYS A 78 4.97 -14.20 -1.60
CA LYS A 78 4.35 -14.88 -2.76
C LYS A 78 2.82 -14.84 -2.70
N LEU A 79 2.24 -15.10 -1.52
CA LEU A 79 0.81 -15.07 -1.31
C LEU A 79 0.23 -13.66 -1.49
N LEU A 80 0.93 -12.60 -1.03
CA LEU A 80 0.54 -11.21 -1.29
C LEU A 80 0.46 -10.93 -2.79
N LYS A 81 1.52 -11.29 -3.52
CA LYS A 81 1.58 -11.11 -4.98
C LYS A 81 0.47 -11.89 -5.69
N HIS A 82 0.22 -13.13 -5.30
CA HIS A 82 -0.81 -13.98 -5.90
C HIS A 82 -2.22 -13.44 -5.69
N ASN A 83 -2.48 -12.81 -4.54
CA ASN A 83 -3.76 -12.18 -4.23
C ASN A 83 -3.83 -10.70 -4.67
N GLU A 84 -2.83 -10.23 -5.43
CA GLU A 84 -2.74 -8.87 -5.98
C GLU A 84 -2.82 -7.78 -4.89
N HIS A 85 -2.22 -8.06 -3.73
CA HIS A 85 -2.00 -7.05 -2.70
C HIS A 85 -0.70 -6.30 -2.99
N GLU A 86 -0.70 -5.02 -2.66
CA GLU A 86 0.49 -4.19 -2.83
C GLU A 86 1.43 -4.35 -1.64
N VAL A 87 2.74 -4.32 -1.90
CA VAL A 87 3.76 -4.21 -0.86
C VAL A 87 4.39 -2.83 -0.96
N ALA A 88 4.37 -2.11 0.15
CA ALA A 88 5.04 -0.83 0.30
C ALA A 88 6.20 -0.94 1.29
N ILE A 89 7.23 -0.12 1.13
CA ILE A 89 8.40 -0.15 2.02
C ILE A 89 8.36 1.01 2.99
N LYS A 90 8.59 0.73 4.27
CA LYS A 90 8.82 1.74 5.30
C LYS A 90 10.31 1.90 5.55
N PHE A 91 10.79 3.14 5.45
CA PHE A 91 12.13 3.53 5.87
C PHE A 91 12.07 4.16 7.26
N LYS A 92 12.99 3.78 8.16
CA LYS A 92 13.16 4.44 9.46
C LYS A 92 13.51 5.93 9.28
N SER A 93 13.46 6.70 10.36
CA SER A 93 13.82 8.13 10.37
C SER A 93 15.32 8.39 10.13
N ALA A 94 16.20 7.41 10.36
CA ALA A 94 17.64 7.60 10.18
C ALA A 94 18.05 8.07 8.75
N PRO A 95 17.49 7.51 7.65
CA PRO A 95 17.78 7.97 6.28
C PRO A 95 17.01 9.23 5.81
N CYS A 96 16.59 10.18 6.65
CA CYS A 96 15.88 11.39 6.15
C CYS A 96 16.69 12.25 5.14
N GLY A 97 18.00 12.05 5.01
CA GLY A 97 18.83 12.70 4.00
C GLY A 97 18.61 12.11 2.60
N ALA A 98 18.35 12.95 1.60
CA ALA A 98 18.01 12.52 0.23
C ALA A 98 18.99 11.50 -0.39
N PRO A 99 20.34 11.61 -0.25
CA PRO A 99 21.27 10.63 -0.82
C PRO A 99 21.16 9.25 -0.14
N GLN A 100 21.08 9.22 1.19
CA GLN A 100 20.99 7.98 1.97
C GLN A 100 19.64 7.29 1.76
N LEU A 101 18.56 8.07 1.68
CA LEU A 101 17.24 7.55 1.34
C LEU A 101 17.24 6.94 -0.06
N ARG A 102 17.80 7.63 -1.05
CA ARG A 102 17.86 7.14 -2.43
C ARG A 102 18.61 5.81 -2.51
N GLN A 103 19.77 5.72 -1.87
CA GLN A 103 20.55 4.49 -1.84
C GLN A 103 19.78 3.37 -1.13
N SER A 104 19.25 3.64 0.06
CA SER A 104 18.48 2.66 0.84
C SER A 104 17.25 2.18 0.06
N ALA A 105 16.57 3.08 -0.64
CA ALA A 105 15.42 2.75 -1.47
C ALA A 105 15.82 1.90 -2.68
N ALA A 106 16.87 2.29 -3.40
CA ALA A 106 17.37 1.48 -4.52
C ALA A 106 17.77 0.06 -4.09
N GLU A 107 18.46 -0.06 -2.95
CA GLU A 107 18.80 -1.36 -2.35
C GLU A 107 17.53 -2.18 -2.04
N ALA A 108 16.54 -1.56 -1.39
CA ALA A 108 15.29 -2.22 -1.01
C ALA A 108 14.50 -2.70 -2.22
N LEU A 109 14.36 -1.85 -3.24
CA LEU A 109 13.67 -2.17 -4.50
C LEU A 109 14.34 -3.35 -5.21
N HIS A 110 15.66 -3.31 -5.36
CA HIS A 110 16.40 -4.40 -6.00
C HIS A 110 16.32 -5.70 -5.20
N PHE A 111 16.40 -5.62 -3.88
CA PHE A 111 16.32 -6.79 -3.02
C PHE A 111 14.94 -7.45 -3.12
N LEU A 112 13.84 -6.70 -2.94
CA LEU A 112 12.49 -7.26 -2.99
C LEU A 112 12.15 -7.82 -4.37
N GLN A 113 12.60 -7.16 -5.44
CA GLN A 113 12.43 -7.65 -6.80
C GLN A 113 13.21 -8.95 -7.04
N ARG A 114 14.46 -9.04 -6.59
CA ARG A 114 15.30 -10.23 -6.82
C ARG A 114 14.92 -11.42 -5.94
N VAL A 115 14.66 -11.17 -4.67
CA VAL A 115 14.44 -12.24 -3.68
C VAL A 115 12.99 -12.72 -3.70
N TYR A 116 12.03 -11.80 -3.80
CA TYR A 116 10.60 -12.13 -3.72
C TYR A 116 9.86 -11.95 -5.04
N GLY A 117 10.47 -11.36 -6.07
CA GLY A 117 9.80 -11.07 -7.33
C GLY A 117 8.70 -10.00 -7.18
N ILE A 118 8.84 -9.11 -6.19
CA ILE A 118 7.87 -8.06 -5.87
C ILE A 118 8.41 -6.72 -6.35
N THR A 119 7.59 -6.02 -7.14
CA THR A 119 7.84 -4.65 -7.55
C THR A 119 7.14 -3.71 -6.58
N VAL A 120 7.91 -2.86 -5.91
CA VAL A 120 7.38 -1.86 -4.98
C VAL A 120 7.27 -0.53 -5.69
N VAL A 121 6.10 0.10 -5.58
CA VAL A 121 5.76 1.38 -6.20
C VAL A 121 5.42 2.47 -5.17
N SER A 122 5.31 2.11 -3.89
CA SER A 122 5.00 3.04 -2.82
C SER A 122 5.89 2.83 -1.59
N ALA A 123 6.14 3.91 -0.86
CA ALA A 123 6.93 3.89 0.36
C ALA A 123 6.39 4.86 1.41
N LYS A 124 6.67 4.52 2.67
CA LYS A 124 6.43 5.35 3.85
C LYS A 124 7.77 5.76 4.43
N VAL A 125 7.91 7.01 4.85
CA VAL A 125 9.18 7.51 5.42
C VAL A 125 8.91 7.98 6.85
N GLY A 126 9.57 7.36 7.83
CA GLY A 126 9.38 7.67 9.26
C GLY A 126 9.89 9.04 9.73
N CYS A 127 10.12 9.98 8.82
CA CYS A 127 10.56 11.34 9.10
C CYS A 127 9.36 12.21 9.48
N ARG A 128 9.49 13.07 10.50
CA ARG A 128 8.42 14.03 10.86
C ARG A 128 8.06 14.97 9.71
N CYS A 129 9.05 15.37 8.93
CA CYS A 129 8.89 16.13 7.69
C CYS A 129 9.76 15.50 6.61
N VAL A 130 9.16 15.03 5.52
CA VAL A 130 9.91 14.54 4.35
C VAL A 130 10.33 15.75 3.53
N SER A 131 11.63 16.00 3.43
CA SER A 131 12.15 17.11 2.62
C SER A 131 11.78 16.94 1.15
N LEU A 132 11.61 18.04 0.41
CA LEU A 132 11.32 17.99 -1.03
C LEU A 132 12.36 17.17 -1.81
N ASP A 133 13.62 17.20 -1.36
CA ASP A 133 14.70 16.43 -1.98
C ASP A 133 14.55 14.92 -1.73
N ALA A 134 14.09 14.51 -0.54
CA ALA A 134 13.75 13.13 -0.25
C ALA A 134 12.57 12.63 -1.11
N GLN A 135 11.55 13.49 -1.32
CA GLN A 135 10.43 13.16 -2.23
C GLN A 135 10.91 12.99 -3.67
N LYS A 136 11.75 13.92 -4.16
CA LYS A 136 12.34 13.85 -5.51
C LYS A 136 13.21 12.60 -5.68
N ALA A 137 13.97 12.23 -4.65
CA ALA A 137 14.82 11.05 -4.67
C ALA A 137 14.02 9.75 -4.86
N LEU A 138 12.91 9.59 -4.13
CA LEU A 138 12.01 8.44 -4.29
C LEU A 138 11.26 8.48 -5.62
N LYS A 139 10.78 9.65 -6.03
CA LYS A 139 10.09 9.83 -7.31
C LYS A 139 10.98 9.45 -8.50
N ALA A 140 12.28 9.77 -8.45
CA ALA A 140 13.25 9.37 -9.47
C ALA A 140 13.44 7.84 -9.59
N LEU A 141 13.06 7.09 -8.55
CA LEU A 141 13.07 5.62 -8.53
C LEU A 141 11.70 5.02 -8.89
N GLY A 142 10.71 5.85 -9.26
CA GLY A 142 9.34 5.40 -9.50
C GLY A 142 8.57 5.04 -8.24
N VAL A 143 9.01 5.52 -7.07
CA VAL A 143 8.37 5.24 -5.78
C VAL A 143 7.61 6.47 -5.31
N ALA A 144 6.32 6.29 -5.06
CA ALA A 144 5.45 7.32 -4.52
C ALA A 144 5.39 7.26 -2.98
N LEU A 145 5.08 8.40 -2.36
CA LEU A 145 4.93 8.50 -0.91
C LEU A 145 3.49 8.20 -0.49
N ILE A 146 3.33 7.28 0.46
CA ILE A 146 2.01 6.91 1.01
C ILE A 146 1.37 8.11 1.72
N GLU A 147 2.16 8.97 2.34
CA GLU A 147 1.67 10.16 3.06
C GLU A 147 0.93 11.17 2.16
N ALA A 148 1.07 11.06 0.84
CA ALA A 148 0.33 11.87 -0.12
C ALA A 148 -1.12 11.38 -0.37
N VAL A 149 -1.49 10.19 0.10
CA VAL A 149 -2.82 9.61 -0.11
C VAL A 149 -3.82 10.21 0.88
N PRO A 150 -4.92 10.84 0.41
CA PRO A 150 -5.83 11.57 1.29
C PRO A 150 -6.74 10.66 2.15
N ASN A 151 -7.18 9.53 1.61
CA ASN A 151 -8.12 8.62 2.27
C ASN A 151 -7.43 7.30 2.59
N GLN A 152 -6.94 7.17 3.82
CA GLN A 152 -6.28 5.96 4.29
C GLN A 152 -6.85 5.47 5.63
N ILE A 153 -6.88 4.15 5.77
CA ILE A 153 -7.13 3.45 7.03
C ILE A 153 -5.89 2.66 7.35
N VAL A 154 -5.32 2.92 8.52
CA VAL A 154 -4.10 2.26 8.98
C VAL A 154 -4.47 1.26 10.06
N VAL A 155 -4.08 0.00 9.85
CA VAL A 155 -4.12 -1.06 10.85
C VAL A 155 -2.68 -1.52 11.10
N HIS A 156 -2.33 -1.81 12.35
CA HIS A 156 -1.02 -2.34 12.69
C HIS A 156 -1.07 -3.87 12.78
N ASP A 157 -0.05 -4.54 12.24
CA ASP A 157 0.13 -5.99 12.38
C ASP A 157 0.45 -6.32 13.84
N THR A 158 -0.58 -6.72 14.57
CA THR A 158 -0.54 -7.19 15.96
C THR A 158 -1.23 -8.54 16.06
N GLU A 159 -1.17 -9.19 17.23
CA GLU A 159 -1.89 -10.46 17.48
C GLU A 159 -3.41 -10.40 17.23
N ARG A 160 -3.99 -9.20 17.12
CA ARG A 160 -5.42 -8.99 16.84
C ARG A 160 -5.70 -8.45 15.44
N VAL A 161 -4.72 -8.47 14.54
CA VAL A 161 -4.80 -7.86 13.19
C VAL A 161 -6.05 -8.30 12.42
N ILE A 162 -6.49 -9.56 12.53
CA ILE A 162 -7.70 -10.05 11.87
C ILE A 162 -8.95 -9.32 12.38
N ALA A 163 -9.09 -9.18 13.71
CA ALA A 163 -10.22 -8.49 14.32
C ALA A 163 -10.22 -6.99 13.98
N ASP A 164 -9.03 -6.37 13.97
CA ASP A 164 -8.87 -4.97 13.65
C ASP A 164 -9.18 -4.67 12.17
N VAL A 165 -8.76 -5.57 11.27
CA VAL A 165 -9.09 -5.50 9.83
C VAL A 165 -10.59 -5.72 9.61
N ASP A 166 -11.23 -6.69 10.25
CA ASP A 166 -12.68 -6.89 10.09
C ASP A 166 -13.46 -5.66 10.61
N ALA A 167 -13.05 -5.08 11.74
CA ALA A 167 -13.63 -3.84 12.24
C ALA A 167 -13.43 -2.66 11.27
N ALA A 168 -12.25 -2.53 10.66
CA ALA A 168 -11.97 -1.50 9.66
C ALA A 168 -12.83 -1.67 8.40
N LEU A 169 -12.94 -2.90 7.89
CA LEU A 169 -13.75 -3.21 6.70
C LEU A 169 -15.25 -2.96 6.95
N ARG A 170 -15.75 -3.27 8.15
CA ARG A 170 -17.15 -2.96 8.55
C ARG A 170 -17.43 -1.46 8.66
N ARG A 171 -16.41 -0.61 8.82
CA ARG A 171 -16.57 0.85 8.77
C ARG A 171 -16.57 1.40 7.34
N CYS A 172 -16.24 0.56 6.36
CA CYS A 172 -16.11 0.91 4.95
C CYS A 172 -17.26 0.33 4.10
N VAL A 173 -18.44 0.09 4.67
CA VAL A 173 -19.55 -0.58 3.95
C VAL A 173 -19.90 0.12 2.63
N ASP A 174 -19.75 1.44 2.56
CA ASP A 174 -20.01 2.24 1.35
C ASP A 174 -18.73 2.63 0.58
N LYS A 175 -17.58 2.04 0.91
CA LYS A 175 -16.27 2.36 0.32
C LYS A 175 -15.56 1.14 -0.23
N GLU A 176 -14.90 1.30 -1.35
CA GLU A 176 -14.04 0.27 -1.93
C GLU A 176 -12.63 0.37 -1.32
N CYS A 177 -12.20 -0.66 -0.59
CA CYS A 177 -10.83 -0.75 -0.08
C CYS A 177 -9.88 -1.17 -1.20
N VAL A 178 -8.96 -0.27 -1.56
CA VAL A 178 -8.01 -0.45 -2.66
C VAL A 178 -6.56 -0.34 -2.19
N CYS A 179 -5.62 -0.75 -3.04
CA CYS A 179 -4.20 -0.50 -2.82
C CYS A 179 -3.85 0.99 -3.02
N VAL A 180 -2.75 1.44 -2.42
CA VAL A 180 -2.28 2.83 -2.50
C VAL A 180 -2.05 3.27 -3.94
N SER A 181 -1.44 2.42 -4.77
CA SER A 181 -1.18 2.70 -6.19
C SER A 181 -2.41 3.03 -7.03
N VAL A 182 -3.63 2.68 -6.58
CA VAL A 182 -4.88 3.01 -7.27
C VAL A 182 -5.35 4.44 -6.96
N LEU A 183 -4.80 5.06 -5.91
CA LEU A 183 -5.16 6.41 -5.44
C LEU A 183 -4.11 7.48 -5.76
N LEU A 184 -2.96 7.07 -6.31
CA LEU A 184 -1.84 7.93 -6.70
C LEU A 184 -1.82 8.16 -8.20
#